data_AF-A0A659UBA5-F1
#
_entry.id   AF-A0A659UBA5-F1
#
_cell.length_a   1.000
_cell.length_b   1.000
_cell.length_c   1.000
_cell.angle_alpha   90.00
_cell.angle_beta   90.00
_cell.angle_gamma   90.00
#
_symmetry.space_group_name_H-M   'P 1'
#
loop_
_entity.id
_entity.type
_entity.pdbx_description
1 polymer ?
#
loop_
_entity_poly.entity_id
_entity_poly.type
_entity_poly.pdbx_seq_one_letter_code
_entity_poly.pdbx_strand_id
1 'polypeptide(L)'
;QSRERSAIRRVKGRRPCKLNSPGSIAVRPESRGRVSLLVCNNYTHLVTQHVVNRWLGYRTTSNQPLLERGLDIPDGIALSHDGGWIAVSSHGTQDVKLYR
;
A
#
# COMPACT_ATOMS: atom_id res chain seq x y z
N GLN A 1 1.28 -26.07 18.98
CA GLN A 1 2.11 -26.02 17.75
C GLN A 1 1.69 -24.82 16.92
N SER A 2 2.55 -23.82 16.75
CA SER A 2 2.29 -22.69 15.86
C SER A 2 2.53 -23.15 14.42
N ARG A 3 1.46 -23.32 13.63
CA ARG A 3 1.61 -23.56 12.18
C ARG A 3 1.98 -22.23 11.53
N GLU A 4 3.20 -22.14 11.04
CA GLU A 4 3.64 -21.02 10.21
C GLU A 4 2.68 -20.86 9.03
N ARG A 5 2.21 -19.62 8.81
CA ARG A 5 1.32 -19.33 7.69
C ARG A 5 2.17 -19.17 6.43
N SER A 6 1.91 -19.99 5.41
CA SER A 6 2.56 -19.85 4.11
C SER A 6 2.02 -18.63 3.37
N ALA A 7 2.88 -17.98 2.58
CA ALA A 7 2.47 -16.88 1.73
C ALA A 7 1.53 -17.38 0.62
N ILE A 8 0.29 -16.92 0.61
CA ILE A 8 -0.70 -17.28 -0.43
C ILE A 8 -0.37 -16.68 -1.80
N ARG A 9 0.31 -15.52 -1.83
CA ARG A 9 0.65 -14.79 -3.05
C ARG A 9 1.78 -13.80 -2.80
N ARG A 10 2.65 -13.63 -3.80
CA ARG A 10 3.63 -12.55 -3.88
C ARG A 10 3.10 -11.43 -4.80
N VAL A 11 2.99 -10.21 -4.28
CA VAL A 11 2.66 -9.01 -5.06
C VAL A 11 3.96 -8.24 -5.29
N LYS A 12 4.25 -7.90 -6.55
CA LYS A 12 5.46 -7.13 -6.92
C LYS A 12 5.14 -5.77 -7.55
N GLY A 13 3.87 -5.49 -7.84
CA GLY A 13 3.47 -4.41 -8.75
C GLY A 13 3.91 -4.66 -10.20
N ARG A 14 3.58 -3.72 -11.08
CA ARG A 14 4.05 -3.64 -12.47
C ARG A 14 4.52 -2.22 -12.75
N ARG A 15 5.39 -2.03 -13.75
CA ARG A 15 5.80 -0.67 -14.17
C ARG A 15 4.56 0.17 -14.54
N PRO A 16 4.53 1.47 -14.19
CA PRO A 16 5.56 2.24 -13.48
C PRO A 16 5.60 2.00 -11.95
N CYS A 17 4.55 1.43 -11.36
CA CYS A 17 4.39 1.24 -9.91
C CYS A 17 4.95 -0.11 -9.41
N LYS A 18 6.16 -0.47 -9.83
CA LYS A 18 6.81 -1.66 -9.26
C LYS A 18 7.12 -1.39 -7.79
N LEU A 19 6.82 -2.35 -6.90
CA LEU A 19 7.18 -2.21 -5.50
C LEU A 19 8.69 -2.14 -5.36
N ASN A 20 9.15 -1.13 -4.63
CA ASN A 20 10.56 -0.89 -4.38
C ASN A 20 10.76 -0.58 -2.89
N SER A 21 11.44 -1.49 -2.19
CA SER A 21 11.67 -1.41 -0.75
C SER A 21 10.41 -1.04 0.05
N PRO A 22 9.36 -1.89 0.01
CA PRO A 22 8.11 -1.60 0.71
C PRO A 22 8.34 -1.60 2.22
N GLY A 23 8.08 -0.48 2.90
CA GLY A 23 8.27 -0.35 4.35
C GLY A 23 6.99 -0.51 5.17
N SER A 24 5.85 -0.14 4.61
CA SER A 24 4.55 -0.23 5.30
C SER A 24 3.41 -0.45 4.33
N ILE A 25 2.28 -0.93 4.85
CA ILE A 25 1.09 -1.27 4.07
C ILE A 25 -0.19 -1.00 4.86
N ALA A 26 -1.18 -0.41 4.19
CA ALA A 26 -2.57 -0.40 4.64
C ALA A 26 -3.44 -1.20 3.67
N VAL A 27 -4.49 -1.84 4.20
CA VAL A 27 -5.41 -2.67 3.43
C VAL A 27 -6.81 -2.07 3.50
N ARG A 28 -7.43 -1.87 2.34
CA ARG A 28 -8.82 -1.41 2.24
C ARG A 28 -9.64 -2.42 1.45
N PRO A 29 -10.69 -3.00 2.03
CA PRO A 29 -11.66 -3.79 1.27
C PRO A 29 -12.31 -2.94 0.17
N GLU A 30 -12.56 -3.55 -0.98
CA GLU A 30 -13.34 -2.94 -2.06
C GLU A 30 -14.50 -3.85 -2.47
N SER A 31 -15.35 -3.35 -3.36
CA SER A 31 -16.46 -4.11 -3.90
C SER A 31 -15.97 -5.29 -4.75
N ARG A 32 -16.80 -6.35 -4.83
CA ARG A 32 -16.61 -7.52 -5.70
C ARG A 32 -15.31 -8.30 -5.42
N GLY A 33 -15.02 -8.51 -4.13
CA GLY A 33 -13.87 -9.30 -3.69
C GLY A 33 -12.50 -8.66 -3.99
N ARG A 34 -12.50 -7.40 -4.39
CA ARG A 34 -11.28 -6.61 -4.57
C ARG A 34 -10.77 -6.12 -3.23
N VAL A 35 -9.46 -5.97 -3.15
CA VAL A 35 -8.76 -5.45 -1.97
C VAL A 35 -7.67 -4.52 -2.47
N SER A 36 -7.66 -3.30 -1.96
CA SER A 36 -6.62 -2.33 -2.22
C SER A 36 -5.51 -2.44 -1.18
N LEU A 37 -4.30 -2.62 -1.67
CA LEU A 37 -3.07 -2.62 -0.89
C LEU A 37 -2.37 -1.28 -1.13
N LEU A 38 -2.36 -0.40 -0.14
CA LEU A 38 -1.66 0.87 -0.19
C LEU A 38 -0.29 0.68 0.42
N VAL A 39 0.76 0.78 -0.39
CA VAL A 39 2.12 0.39 0.00
C VAL A 39 3.03 1.60 -0.05
N CYS A 40 3.70 1.89 1.06
CA CYS A 40 4.76 2.88 1.12
C CYS A 40 6.03 2.29 0.50
N ASN A 41 6.55 2.94 -0.54
CA ASN A 41 7.80 2.57 -1.19
C ASN A 41 8.89 3.54 -0.74
N ASN A 42 9.66 3.13 0.26
CA ASN A 42 10.53 4.00 1.04
C ASN A 42 11.52 4.77 0.14
N TYR A 43 12.27 4.05 -0.70
CA TYR A 43 13.32 4.65 -1.54
C TYR A 43 12.82 5.17 -2.89
N THR A 44 11.50 5.25 -3.09
CA THR A 44 10.93 5.95 -4.26
C THR A 44 10.04 7.11 -3.84
N HIS A 45 10.02 7.47 -2.56
CA HIS A 45 9.30 8.63 -2.04
C HIS A 45 7.80 8.64 -2.40
N LEU A 46 7.18 7.44 -2.53
CA LEU A 46 5.82 7.32 -3.07
C LEU A 46 5.01 6.21 -2.42
N VAL A 47 3.72 6.45 -2.24
CA VAL A 47 2.73 5.43 -1.84
C VAL A 47 2.02 4.95 -3.09
N THR A 48 2.04 3.64 -3.36
CA THR A 48 1.34 3.01 -4.49
C THR A 48 0.10 2.28 -4.03
N GLN A 49 -0.96 2.29 -4.82
CA GLN A 49 -2.11 1.42 -4.66
C GLN A 49 -1.97 0.20 -5.59
N HIS A 50 -2.17 -1.01 -5.05
CA HIS A 50 -2.25 -2.26 -5.81
C HIS A 50 -3.57 -2.94 -5.51
N VAL A 51 -4.40 -3.14 -6.53
CA VAL A 51 -5.70 -3.81 -6.36
C VAL A 51 -5.54 -5.29 -6.65
N VAL A 52 -5.80 -6.13 -5.67
CA VAL A 52 -5.83 -7.59 -5.79
C VAL A 52 -7.26 -8.11 -5.72
N ASN A 53 -7.53 -9.24 -6.39
CA ASN A 53 -8.84 -9.89 -6.31
C ASN A 53 -8.77 -11.22 -5.55
N ARG A 54 -9.49 -11.31 -4.43
CA ARG A 54 -9.53 -12.50 -3.56
C ARG A 54 -10.03 -13.75 -4.30
N TRP A 55 -11.02 -13.61 -5.17
CA TRP A 55 -11.60 -14.73 -5.93
C TRP A 55 -10.67 -15.25 -7.03
N LEU A 56 -9.68 -14.45 -7.43
CA LEU A 56 -8.63 -14.84 -8.39
C LEU A 56 -7.32 -15.23 -7.68
N GLY A 57 -7.37 -15.66 -6.42
CA GLY A 57 -6.19 -16.02 -5.63
C GLY A 57 -5.26 -14.83 -5.39
N TYR A 58 -5.84 -13.66 -5.10
CA TYR A 58 -5.13 -12.40 -4.85
C TYR A 58 -4.22 -11.94 -6.01
N ARG A 59 -4.58 -12.29 -7.25
CA ARG A 59 -3.91 -11.73 -8.44
C ARG A 59 -4.10 -10.21 -8.47
N THR A 60 -3.00 -9.49 -8.73
CA THR A 60 -3.02 -8.04 -8.98
C THR A 60 -3.74 -7.76 -10.30
N THR A 61 -4.77 -6.92 -10.22
CA THR A 61 -5.64 -6.51 -11.32
C THR A 61 -5.33 -5.10 -11.81
N SER A 62 -4.85 -4.22 -10.93
CA SER A 62 -4.34 -2.90 -11.28
C SER A 62 -3.30 -2.41 -10.27
N ASN A 63 -2.50 -1.44 -10.67
CA ASN A 63 -1.60 -0.69 -9.79
C ASN A 63 -1.46 0.76 -10.28
N GLN A 64 -1.32 1.70 -9.35
CA GLN A 64 -1.14 3.12 -9.67
C GLN A 64 -0.39 3.85 -8.54
N PRO A 65 0.29 4.99 -8.82
CA PRO A 65 0.74 5.89 -7.77
C PRO A 65 -0.50 6.43 -7.05
N LEU A 66 -0.43 6.54 -5.72
CA LEU A 66 -1.48 7.13 -4.90
C LEU A 66 -1.04 8.48 -4.34
N LEU A 67 0.13 8.52 -3.71
CA LEU A 67 0.70 9.72 -3.09
C LEU A 67 2.19 9.81 -3.45
N GLU A 68 2.68 11.03 -3.62
CA GLU A 68 4.07 11.31 -3.99
C GLU A 68 4.50 12.67 -3.43
N ARG A 69 3.63 13.67 -3.55
CA ARG A 69 3.93 15.05 -3.16
C ARG A 69 4.31 15.18 -1.68
N GLY A 70 5.50 15.73 -1.47
CA GLY A 70 6.05 16.08 -0.16
C GLY A 70 6.48 14.87 0.69
N LEU A 71 6.46 13.66 0.14
CA LEU A 71 6.94 12.49 0.86
C LEU A 71 8.45 12.36 0.69
N ASP A 72 9.11 12.03 1.79
CA ASP A 72 10.47 11.52 1.81
C ASP A 72 10.55 10.32 2.75
N ILE A 73 10.94 9.16 2.21
CA ILE A 73 10.98 7.86 2.90
C ILE A 73 9.67 7.59 3.67
N PRO A 74 8.53 7.38 2.97
CA PRO A 74 7.28 7.04 3.65
C PRO A 74 7.45 5.67 4.32
N ASP A 75 7.24 5.59 5.62
CA ASP A 75 7.56 4.40 6.43
C ASP A 75 6.39 3.91 7.28
N GLY A 76 5.28 4.65 7.31
CA GLY A 76 4.03 4.26 7.96
C GLY A 76 2.81 4.79 7.21
N ILE A 77 1.73 4.01 7.20
CA ILE A 77 0.45 4.43 6.62
C ILE A 77 -0.72 3.91 7.44
N ALA A 78 -1.72 4.76 7.66
CA ALA A 78 -2.98 4.41 8.30
C ALA A 78 -4.16 4.99 7.53
N LEU A 79 -5.28 4.28 7.58
CA LEU A 79 -6.55 4.72 7.03
C LEU A 79 -7.47 5.14 8.16
N SER A 80 -8.19 6.23 7.96
CA SER A 80 -9.39 6.54 8.76
C SER A 80 -10.40 5.41 8.69
N HIS A 81 -11.22 5.28 9.74
CA HIS A 81 -12.22 4.21 9.85
C HIS A 81 -13.24 4.22 8.69
N ASP A 82 -13.66 5.41 8.27
CA ASP A 82 -14.58 5.63 7.14
C ASP A 82 -13.86 5.66 5.78
N GLY A 83 -12.53 5.63 5.77
CA GLY A 83 -11.71 5.77 4.57
C GLY A 83 -11.71 7.17 3.97
N GLY A 84 -12.21 8.18 4.68
CA GLY A 84 -12.30 9.57 4.23
C GLY A 84 -10.98 10.33 4.23
N TRP A 85 -9.96 9.80 4.90
CA TRP A 85 -8.58 10.31 4.87
C TRP A 85 -7.53 9.22 5.16
N ILE A 86 -6.28 9.52 4.80
CA ILE A 86 -5.09 8.68 4.96
C ILE A 86 -4.03 9.47 5.73
N ALA A 87 -3.39 8.86 6.72
CA ALA A 87 -2.20 9.41 7.36
C ALA A 87 -0.96 8.66 6.87
N VAL A 88 0.09 9.39 6.51
CA VAL A 88 1.39 8.82 6.10
C VAL A 88 2.49 9.43 6.96
N SER A 89 3.24 8.57 7.65
CA SER A 89 4.49 8.96 8.29
C SER A 89 5.56 9.11 7.21
N SER A 90 6.25 10.25 7.20
CA SER A 90 7.33 10.54 6.26
C SER A 90 8.62 10.75 7.02
N HIS A 91 9.41 9.68 7.16
CA HIS A 91 10.63 9.68 7.94
C HIS A 91 11.62 10.80 7.55
N GLY A 92 11.85 11.00 6.26
CA GLY A 92 12.83 11.97 5.77
C GLY A 92 12.41 13.43 6.00
N THR A 93 11.11 13.71 6.02
CA THR A 93 10.57 15.06 6.31
C THR A 93 10.20 15.28 7.78
N GLN A 94 10.28 14.25 8.62
CA GLN A 94 9.99 14.30 10.06
C GLN A 94 8.57 14.78 10.39
N ASP A 95 7.60 14.44 9.55
CA ASP A 95 6.21 14.81 9.75
C ASP A 95 5.26 13.64 9.46
N VAL A 96 3.98 13.86 9.81
CA VAL A 96 2.87 13.02 9.39
C VAL A 96 1.96 13.84 8.49
N LYS A 97 1.73 13.36 7.27
CA LYS A 97 0.87 14.02 6.29
C LYS A 97 -0.49 13.37 6.24
N LEU A 98 -1.54 14.20 6.29
CA LEU A 98 -2.93 13.78 6.07
C LEU A 98 -3.34 14.07 4.63
N TYR A 99 -3.97 13.09 3.99
CA TYR A 99 -4.49 13.17 2.63
C TYR A 99 -5.97 12.79 2.61
N ARG A 100 -6.76 13.46 1.78
CA ARG A 100 -8.21 13.24 1.62
C ARG A 100 -8.53 13.05 0.14
#